data_AF-A0A419HLA3-F1
#
_entry.id   AF-A0A419HLA3-F1
#
_cell.length_a   1.000
_cell.length_b   1.000
_cell.length_c   1.000
_cell.angle_alpha   90.00
_cell.angle_beta   90.00
_cell.angle_gamma   90.00
#
_symmetry.space_group_name_H-M   'P 1'
#
loop_
_entity.id
_entity.type
_entity.pdbx_description
1 polymer ?
#
loop_
_entity_poly.entity_id
_entity_poly.type
_entity_poly.pdbx_seq_one_letter_code
_entity_poly.pdbx_strand_id
1 'polypeptide(L)'
;MSLTMPQNTDRIRRLCVIVEGRASTYADEVEAALNRGQLRQREAELLDEFEQYTAKILDRLASRQWPKVHDLVFRDLYMQAPDPVDSERRRMLLVALLAAEVEFNAPLKLTQVQNKELAEILEMLGHSCVAEELYLHAAEAFERAAELHLLTSDGLARDRALYRQNMARQRIEPALYRRCVQWMSWVTCGYGYKPYRLLWWVLAQIVVFGVLILLSAPADTFDNVVLVLTNYLNPAGNGDTKDLGYTARVLLTAEAYAGALSVNVFFALLVRRWFR
;
A
#
# COMPACT_ATOMS: atom_id res chain seq x y z
N MET A 1 48.51 -7.48 -0.84
CA MET A 1 47.55 -8.45 -0.30
C MET A 1 46.24 -8.29 -1.09
N SER A 2 46.19 -8.85 -2.30
CA SER A 2 45.24 -8.50 -3.38
C SER A 2 44.56 -9.73 -3.99
N LEU A 3 44.38 -10.79 -3.18
CA LEU A 3 43.83 -12.09 -3.61
C LEU A 3 42.30 -12.23 -3.41
N THR A 4 41.57 -11.17 -3.03
CA THR A 4 40.15 -11.29 -2.60
C THR A 4 39.09 -10.89 -3.64
N MET A 5 39.45 -10.15 -4.69
CA MET A 5 38.48 -9.66 -5.68
C MET A 5 37.87 -10.77 -6.58
N PRO A 6 38.65 -11.64 -7.26
CA PRO A 6 38.06 -12.59 -8.22
C PRO A 6 37.19 -13.67 -7.56
N GLN A 7 37.51 -14.07 -6.32
CA GLN A 7 36.73 -15.08 -5.60
C GLN A 7 35.34 -14.59 -5.18
N ASN A 8 35.15 -13.29 -4.93
CA ASN A 8 33.85 -12.73 -4.59
C ASN A 8 32.93 -12.64 -5.81
N THR A 9 33.46 -12.23 -6.96
CA THR A 9 32.68 -12.15 -8.22
C THR A 9 32.13 -13.51 -8.63
N ASP A 10 32.94 -14.58 -8.56
CA ASP A 10 32.49 -15.94 -8.86
C ASP A 10 31.41 -16.44 -7.90
N ARG A 11 31.47 -16.03 -6.63
CA ARG A 11 30.43 -16.38 -5.64
C ARG A 11 29.12 -15.67 -5.96
N ILE A 12 29.16 -14.35 -6.17
CA ILE A 12 27.96 -13.54 -6.50
C ILE A 12 27.30 -14.10 -7.76
N ARG A 13 28.08 -14.39 -8.81
CA ARG A 13 27.56 -14.98 -10.04
C ARG A 13 26.86 -16.31 -9.80
N ARG A 14 27.42 -17.19 -8.96
CA ARG A 14 26.76 -18.46 -8.59
C ARG A 14 25.46 -18.22 -7.82
N LEU A 15 25.37 -17.18 -7.00
CA LEU A 15 24.13 -16.83 -6.29
C LEU A 15 23.07 -16.34 -7.27
N CYS A 16 23.42 -15.45 -8.19
CA CYS A 16 22.51 -14.99 -9.24
C CYS A 16 21.94 -16.17 -10.03
N VAL A 17 22.79 -17.12 -10.47
CA VAL A 17 22.34 -18.33 -11.19
C VAL A 17 21.39 -19.20 -10.35
N ILE A 18 21.62 -19.31 -9.04
CA ILE A 18 20.72 -20.08 -8.15
C ILE A 18 19.37 -19.38 -8.04
N VAL A 19 19.36 -18.06 -7.84
CA VAL A 19 18.13 -17.26 -7.74
C VAL A 19 17.37 -17.32 -9.06
N GLU A 20 18.04 -17.07 -10.19
CA GLU A 20 17.46 -17.14 -11.55
C GLU A 20 16.83 -18.51 -11.82
N GLY A 21 17.54 -19.61 -11.53
CA GLY A 21 17.00 -20.95 -11.78
C GLY A 21 15.78 -21.31 -10.92
N ARG A 22 15.72 -20.81 -9.68
CA ARG A 22 14.54 -21.01 -8.81
C ARG A 22 13.38 -20.12 -9.23
N ALA A 23 13.67 -18.84 -9.51
CA ALA A 23 12.68 -17.90 -10.00
C ALA A 23 12.12 -18.30 -11.36
N SER A 24 12.91 -18.94 -12.25
CA SER A 24 12.38 -19.45 -13.52
C SER A 24 11.37 -20.57 -13.29
N THR A 25 11.67 -21.50 -12.38
CA THR A 25 10.76 -22.59 -12.02
C THR A 25 9.45 -22.03 -11.46
N TYR A 26 9.57 -21.04 -10.56
CA TYR A 26 8.43 -20.35 -9.99
C TYR A 26 7.62 -19.55 -11.03
N ALA A 27 8.30 -18.87 -11.96
CA ALA A 27 7.66 -18.14 -13.04
C ALA A 27 6.84 -19.06 -13.95
N ASP A 28 7.32 -20.27 -14.21
CA ASP A 28 6.58 -21.28 -14.98
C ASP A 28 5.29 -21.73 -14.24
N GLU A 29 5.34 -21.84 -12.91
CA GLU A 29 4.16 -22.15 -12.07
C GLU A 29 3.13 -21.01 -12.09
N VAL A 30 3.59 -19.76 -11.98
CA VAL A 30 2.75 -18.56 -12.09
C VAL A 30 2.13 -18.45 -13.48
N GLU A 31 2.93 -18.67 -14.53
CA GLU A 31 2.45 -18.64 -15.92
C GLU A 31 1.44 -19.76 -16.20
N ALA A 32 1.65 -20.96 -15.66
CA ALA A 32 0.68 -22.04 -15.74
C ALA A 32 -0.64 -21.69 -15.03
N ALA A 33 -0.59 -21.03 -13.87
CA ALA A 33 -1.79 -20.57 -13.16
C ALA A 33 -2.52 -19.47 -13.93
N LEU A 34 -1.79 -18.55 -14.56
CA LEU A 34 -2.34 -17.47 -15.39
C LEU A 34 -3.01 -18.04 -16.65
N ASN A 35 -2.35 -18.96 -17.36
CA ASN A 35 -2.88 -19.60 -18.56
C ASN A 35 -4.16 -20.42 -18.30
N ARG A 36 -4.35 -20.90 -17.06
CA ARG A 36 -5.56 -21.59 -16.62
C ARG A 36 -6.65 -20.65 -16.09
N GLY A 37 -6.39 -19.34 -16.00
CA GLY A 37 -7.29 -18.36 -15.38
C GLY A 37 -7.48 -18.57 -13.86
N GLN A 38 -6.56 -19.30 -13.22
CA GLN A 38 -6.64 -19.67 -11.80
C GLN A 38 -5.76 -18.81 -10.90
N LEU A 39 -5.05 -17.84 -11.47
CA LEU A 39 -4.09 -17.00 -10.73
C LEU A 39 -4.70 -16.44 -9.45
N ARG A 40 -5.89 -15.81 -9.51
CA ARG A 40 -6.55 -15.19 -8.34
C ARG A 40 -6.87 -16.15 -7.20
N GLN A 41 -7.17 -17.41 -7.50
CA GLN A 41 -7.51 -18.41 -6.49
C GLN A 41 -6.26 -19.03 -5.87
N ARG A 42 -5.20 -19.16 -6.68
CA ARG A 42 -3.93 -19.79 -6.29
C ARG A 42 -2.85 -18.81 -5.87
N GLU A 43 -3.08 -17.51 -5.98
CA GLU A 43 -2.07 -16.49 -5.72
C GLU A 43 -1.50 -16.58 -4.30
N ALA A 44 -2.33 -16.93 -3.32
CA ALA A 44 -1.90 -17.14 -1.94
C ALA A 44 -1.01 -18.39 -1.81
N GLU A 45 -1.40 -19.51 -2.43
CA GLU A 45 -0.57 -20.73 -2.46
C GLU A 45 0.78 -20.48 -3.15
N LEU A 46 0.75 -19.75 -4.27
CA LEU A 46 1.95 -19.36 -5.00
C LEU A 46 2.83 -18.44 -4.17
N LEU A 47 2.27 -17.57 -3.33
CA LEU A 47 3.07 -16.73 -2.43
C LEU A 47 3.74 -17.57 -1.34
N ASP A 48 3.03 -18.55 -0.75
CA ASP A 48 3.61 -19.49 0.20
C ASP A 48 4.76 -20.31 -0.44
N GLU A 49 4.59 -20.75 -1.69
CA GLU A 49 5.65 -21.42 -2.46
C GLU A 49 6.85 -20.51 -2.70
N PHE A 50 6.60 -19.23 -3.02
CA PHE A 50 7.63 -18.22 -3.19
C PHE A 50 8.44 -18.02 -1.90
N GLU A 51 7.79 -17.90 -0.74
CA GLU A 51 8.47 -17.82 0.55
C GLU A 51 9.31 -19.08 0.84
N GLN A 52 8.81 -20.26 0.50
CA GLN A 52 9.58 -21.51 0.62
C GLN A 52 10.81 -21.53 -0.29
N TYR A 53 10.72 -20.98 -1.51
CA TYR A 53 11.88 -20.84 -2.40
C TYR A 53 12.92 -19.90 -1.80
N THR A 54 12.50 -18.75 -1.26
CA THR A 54 13.37 -17.80 -0.54
C THR A 54 14.06 -18.48 0.64
N ALA A 55 13.30 -19.17 1.50
CA ALA A 55 13.84 -19.90 2.65
C ALA A 55 14.88 -20.96 2.24
N LYS A 56 14.60 -21.76 1.20
CA LYS A 56 15.54 -22.76 0.67
C LYS A 56 16.83 -22.13 0.13
N ILE A 57 16.75 -20.93 -0.46
CA ILE A 57 17.93 -20.18 -0.90
C ILE A 57 18.72 -19.69 0.32
N LEU A 58 18.04 -19.12 1.31
CA LEU A 58 18.66 -18.63 2.55
C LEU A 58 19.32 -19.75 3.35
N ASP A 59 18.72 -20.94 3.46
CA ASP A 59 19.32 -22.08 4.17
C ASP A 59 20.64 -22.52 3.51
N ARG A 60 20.65 -22.57 2.17
CA ARG A 60 21.88 -22.85 1.41
C ARG A 60 22.93 -21.76 1.61
N LEU A 61 22.49 -20.51 1.74
CA LEU A 61 23.35 -19.36 1.97
C LEU A 61 23.87 -19.28 3.40
N ALA A 62 23.10 -19.65 4.42
CA ALA A 62 23.49 -19.60 5.83
C ALA A 62 24.71 -20.48 6.13
N SER A 63 24.86 -21.58 5.38
CA SER A 63 26.06 -22.43 5.44
C SER A 63 27.34 -21.77 4.86
N ARG A 64 27.21 -20.62 4.18
CA ARG A 64 28.29 -19.93 3.46
C ARG A 64 28.48 -18.51 3.99
N GLN A 65 29.72 -18.03 4.00
CA GLN A 65 29.99 -16.64 4.35
C GLN A 65 29.48 -15.72 3.24
N TRP A 66 28.59 -14.78 3.59
CA TRP A 66 28.11 -13.74 2.70
C TRP A 66 29.27 -12.82 2.28
N PRO A 67 29.38 -12.46 0.99
CA PRO A 67 30.40 -11.53 0.55
C PRO A 67 30.13 -10.16 1.18
N LYS A 68 31.17 -9.53 1.73
CA LYS A 68 31.10 -8.12 2.12
C LYS A 68 31.21 -7.28 0.86
N VAL A 69 30.10 -6.69 0.43
CA VAL A 69 30.01 -5.84 -0.77
C VAL A 69 29.55 -4.45 -0.35
N HIS A 70 30.06 -3.42 -1.03
CA HIS A 70 29.66 -2.02 -0.80
C HIS A 70 28.30 -1.69 -1.41
N ASP A 71 27.91 -2.44 -2.44
CA ASP A 71 26.63 -2.35 -3.15
C ASP A 71 25.73 -3.55 -2.81
N LEU A 72 24.46 -3.49 -3.23
CA LEU A 72 23.54 -4.63 -3.18
C LEU A 72 24.08 -5.81 -4.01
N VAL A 73 23.95 -7.03 -3.47
CA VAL A 73 24.50 -8.25 -4.05
C VAL A 73 23.86 -8.57 -5.40
N PHE A 74 22.56 -8.31 -5.54
CA PHE A 74 21.80 -8.65 -6.73
C PHE A 74 21.45 -7.45 -7.60
N ARG A 75 22.23 -6.36 -7.51
CA ARG A 75 21.99 -5.12 -8.25
C ARG A 75 21.75 -5.35 -9.75
N ASP A 76 22.54 -6.24 -10.35
CA ASP A 76 22.44 -6.57 -11.76
C ASP A 76 21.12 -7.25 -12.14
N LEU A 77 20.46 -7.96 -11.21
CA LEU A 77 19.15 -8.58 -11.43
C LEU A 77 18.02 -7.55 -11.38
N TYR A 78 18.17 -6.48 -10.59
CA TYR A 78 17.19 -5.40 -10.50
C TYR A 78 17.22 -4.46 -11.71
N MET A 79 18.40 -4.26 -12.31
CA MET A 79 18.64 -3.29 -13.39
C MET A 79 18.39 -3.86 -14.79
N GLN A 80 17.97 -5.13 -14.91
CA GLN A 80 17.66 -5.72 -16.21
C GLN A 80 16.49 -4.97 -16.84
N ALA A 81 16.70 -4.48 -18.07
CA ALA A 81 15.65 -3.80 -18.80
C ALA A 81 14.50 -4.78 -19.06
N PRO A 82 13.24 -4.38 -18.84
CA PRO A 82 12.12 -5.27 -19.07
C PRO A 82 12.05 -5.65 -20.55
N ASP A 83 12.00 -6.96 -20.81
CA ASP A 83 11.84 -7.47 -22.17
C ASP A 83 10.49 -7.07 -22.79
N PRO A 84 10.40 -7.00 -24.13
CA PRO A 84 9.15 -6.67 -24.81
C PRO A 84 8.11 -7.80 -24.71
N VAL A 85 8.54 -9.04 -24.48
CA VAL A 85 7.68 -10.21 -24.35
C VAL A 85 7.11 -10.31 -22.95
N ASP A 86 5.78 -10.34 -22.80
CA ASP A 86 5.12 -10.27 -21.48
C ASP A 86 5.46 -11.46 -20.55
N SER A 87 5.66 -12.66 -21.08
CA SER A 87 6.07 -13.83 -20.28
C SER A 87 7.50 -13.68 -19.74
N GLU A 88 8.41 -13.20 -20.58
CA GLU A 88 9.80 -12.95 -20.21
C GLU A 88 9.92 -11.77 -19.23
N ARG A 89 9.14 -10.71 -19.43
CA ARG A 89 9.01 -9.59 -18.48
C ARG A 89 8.53 -10.07 -17.11
N ARG A 90 7.48 -10.90 -17.05
CA ARG A 90 7.00 -11.48 -15.78
C ARG A 90 8.06 -12.36 -15.12
N ARG A 91 8.78 -13.16 -15.90
CA ARG A 91 9.89 -13.97 -15.39
C ARG A 91 10.99 -13.10 -14.78
N MET A 92 11.44 -12.06 -15.47
CA MET A 92 12.43 -11.10 -14.96
C MET A 92 11.96 -10.40 -13.70
N LEU A 93 10.69 -9.99 -13.65
CA LEU A 93 10.07 -9.40 -12.47
C LEU A 93 10.11 -10.34 -11.26
N LEU A 94 9.78 -11.62 -11.45
CA LEU A 94 9.81 -12.62 -10.38
C LEU A 94 11.24 -12.97 -9.95
N VAL A 95 12.20 -12.96 -10.87
CA VAL A 95 13.63 -13.08 -10.55
C VAL A 95 14.08 -11.92 -9.67
N ALA A 96 13.77 -10.69 -10.06
CA ALA A 96 14.12 -9.50 -9.30
C ALA A 96 13.43 -9.46 -7.92
N LEU A 97 12.17 -9.88 -7.84
CA LEU A 97 11.43 -9.97 -6.58
C LEU A 97 12.05 -11.03 -5.64
N LEU A 98 12.38 -12.22 -6.16
CA LEU A 98 13.03 -13.26 -5.37
C LEU A 98 14.42 -12.83 -4.89
N ALA A 99 15.18 -12.14 -5.74
CA ALA A 99 16.47 -11.58 -5.37
C ALA A 99 16.34 -10.55 -4.24
N ALA A 100 15.35 -9.64 -4.34
CA ALA A 100 15.11 -8.62 -3.33
C ALA A 100 14.69 -9.22 -1.99
N GLU A 101 13.89 -10.28 -2.00
CA GLU A 101 13.46 -11.00 -0.79
C GLU A 101 14.59 -11.78 -0.12
N VAL A 102 15.47 -12.41 -0.92
CA VAL A 102 16.68 -13.06 -0.39
C VAL A 102 17.61 -12.03 0.23
N GLU A 103 17.73 -10.84 -0.36
CA GLU A 103 18.57 -9.75 0.17
C GLU A 103 17.96 -9.10 1.43
N PHE A 104 16.64 -8.92 1.46
CA PHE A 104 15.89 -8.41 2.62
C PHE A 104 16.04 -9.32 3.84
N ASN A 105 15.91 -10.64 3.64
CA ASN A 105 16.00 -11.64 4.70
C ASN A 105 17.44 -12.13 4.96
N ALA A 106 18.44 -11.55 4.28
CA ALA A 106 19.83 -11.95 4.45
C ALA A 106 20.31 -11.71 5.89
N PRO A 107 21.17 -12.58 6.46
CA PRO A 107 21.79 -12.35 7.76
C PRO A 107 22.77 -11.16 7.76
N LEU A 108 23.08 -10.59 6.59
CA LEU A 108 23.96 -9.44 6.46
C LEU A 108 23.22 -8.17 6.90
N LYS A 109 23.79 -7.44 7.85
CA LYS A 109 23.30 -6.10 8.18
C LYS A 109 23.65 -5.14 7.04
N LEU A 110 22.65 -4.82 6.22
CA LEU A 110 22.73 -3.78 5.21
C LEU A 110 22.98 -2.41 5.88
N THR A 111 23.74 -1.56 5.20
CA THR A 111 23.91 -0.15 5.61
C THR A 111 22.60 0.62 5.43
N GLN A 112 22.46 1.78 6.08
CA GLN A 112 21.25 2.62 5.90
C GLN A 112 21.02 3.02 4.43
N VAL A 113 22.10 3.26 3.67
CA VAL A 113 22.02 3.60 2.24
C VAL A 113 21.50 2.41 1.45
N GLN A 114 22.03 1.21 1.69
CA GLN A 114 21.57 -0.03 1.03
C GLN A 114 20.12 -0.38 1.41
N ASN A 115 19.72 -0.20 2.67
CA ASN A 115 18.31 -0.40 3.08
C ASN A 115 17.38 0.55 2.34
N LYS A 116 17.78 1.80 2.16
CA LYS A 116 17.00 2.77 1.39
C LYS A 116 16.92 2.40 -0.09
N GLU A 117 18.05 2.02 -0.70
CA GLU A 117 18.10 1.57 -2.10
C GLU A 117 17.21 0.33 -2.32
N LEU A 118 17.31 -0.68 -1.44
CA LEU A 118 16.48 -1.88 -1.51
C LEU A 118 14.99 -1.57 -1.32
N ALA A 119 14.64 -0.63 -0.45
CA ALA A 119 13.26 -0.20 -0.27
C ALA A 119 12.68 0.46 -1.53
N GLU A 120 13.46 1.30 -2.21
CA GLU A 120 13.08 1.92 -3.48
C GLU A 120 12.93 0.87 -4.60
N ILE A 121 13.81 -0.12 -4.63
CA ILE A 121 13.71 -1.27 -5.56
C ILE A 121 12.44 -2.08 -5.28
N LEU A 122 12.13 -2.41 -4.04
CA LEU A 122 10.90 -3.13 -3.67
C LEU A 122 9.63 -2.33 -3.99
N GLU A 123 9.63 -1.01 -3.80
CA GLU A 123 8.51 -0.15 -4.26
C GLU A 123 8.33 -0.22 -5.78
N MET A 124 9.42 -0.16 -6.54
CA MET A 124 9.40 -0.27 -8.01
C MET A 124 8.91 -1.65 -8.47
N LEU A 125 9.42 -2.73 -7.88
CA LEU A 125 8.98 -4.10 -8.18
C LEU A 125 7.51 -4.30 -7.82
N GLY A 126 7.06 -3.78 -6.68
CA GLY A 126 5.65 -3.79 -6.31
C GLY A 126 4.76 -3.10 -7.33
N HIS A 127 5.21 -1.98 -7.90
CA HIS A 127 4.50 -1.32 -9.01
C HIS A 127 4.42 -2.17 -10.28
N SER A 128 5.52 -2.83 -10.65
CA SER A 128 5.55 -3.75 -11.79
C SER A 128 4.64 -4.97 -11.55
N CYS A 129 4.60 -5.51 -10.33
CA CYS A 129 3.67 -6.59 -9.96
C CYS A 129 2.20 -6.16 -10.09
N VAL A 130 1.85 -4.92 -9.72
CA VAL A 130 0.49 -4.39 -9.95
C VAL A 130 0.15 -4.30 -11.43
N ALA A 131 1.12 -3.94 -12.29
CA ALA A 131 0.93 -3.87 -13.74
C ALA A 131 0.72 -5.26 -14.35
N GLU A 132 1.43 -6.27 -13.86
CA GLU A 132 1.30 -7.68 -14.25
C GLU A 132 0.20 -8.42 -13.47
N GLU A 133 -0.67 -7.70 -12.77
CA GLU A 133 -1.81 -8.26 -12.04
C GLU A 133 -1.45 -9.22 -10.88
N LEU A 134 -0.21 -9.24 -10.41
CA LEU A 134 0.28 -10.01 -9.25
C LEU A 134 0.11 -9.19 -7.96
N TYR A 135 -1.12 -9.07 -7.48
CA TYR A 135 -1.48 -8.16 -6.40
C TYR A 135 -1.00 -8.60 -5.01
N LEU A 136 -0.92 -9.91 -4.72
CA LEU A 136 -0.38 -10.38 -3.43
C LEU A 136 1.13 -10.20 -3.38
N HIS A 137 1.85 -10.53 -4.46
CA HIS A 137 3.28 -10.24 -4.60
C HIS A 137 3.58 -8.74 -4.50
N ALA A 138 2.75 -7.91 -5.13
CA ALA A 138 2.86 -6.47 -4.98
C ALA A 138 2.67 -6.04 -3.52
N ALA A 139 1.68 -6.59 -2.83
CA ALA A 139 1.43 -6.27 -1.43
C ALA A 139 2.62 -6.65 -0.54
N GLU A 140 3.19 -7.84 -0.72
CA GLU A 140 4.36 -8.30 0.03
C GLU A 140 5.57 -7.39 -0.24
N ALA A 141 5.84 -7.06 -1.51
CA ALA A 141 6.93 -6.15 -1.87
C ALA A 141 6.79 -4.76 -1.19
N PHE A 142 5.57 -4.21 -1.17
CA PHE A 142 5.29 -2.95 -0.49
C PHE A 142 5.39 -3.06 1.05
N GLU A 143 5.05 -4.22 1.62
CA GLU A 143 5.22 -4.50 3.05
C GLU A 143 6.71 -4.48 3.43
N ARG A 144 7.55 -5.21 2.68
CA ARG A 144 9.01 -5.21 2.88
C ARG A 144 9.63 -3.83 2.70
N ALA A 145 9.21 -3.08 1.67
CA ALA A 145 9.65 -1.70 1.49
C ALA A 145 9.29 -0.83 2.71
N ALA A 146 8.09 -1.00 3.28
CA ALA A 146 7.68 -0.27 4.47
C ALA A 146 8.52 -0.62 5.71
N GLU A 147 8.89 -1.89 5.88
CA GLU A 147 9.78 -2.35 6.94
C GLU A 147 11.17 -1.72 6.81
N LEU A 148 11.74 -1.66 5.60
CA LEU A 148 13.04 -0.99 5.37
C LEU A 148 12.98 0.53 5.59
N HIS A 149 11.90 1.19 5.17
CA HIS A 149 11.70 2.61 5.45
C HIS A 149 11.54 2.91 6.95
N LEU A 150 10.98 1.97 7.71
CA LEU A 150 10.97 2.05 9.17
C LEU A 150 12.39 2.03 9.74
N LEU A 151 13.24 1.12 9.26
CA LEU A 151 14.64 1.01 9.71
C LEU A 151 15.47 2.25 9.37
N THR A 152 15.13 2.95 8.28
CA THR A 152 15.80 4.20 7.86
C THR A 152 15.17 5.47 8.44
N SER A 153 14.14 5.33 9.28
CA SER A 153 13.36 6.45 9.84
C SER A 153 12.68 7.34 8.79
N ASP A 154 12.47 6.87 7.55
CA ASP A 154 11.69 7.60 6.55
C ASP A 154 10.19 7.36 6.77
N GLY A 155 9.66 8.13 7.71
CA GLY A 155 8.28 8.03 8.14
C GLY A 155 7.25 8.36 7.05
N LEU A 156 7.61 9.05 5.96
CA LEU A 156 6.69 9.35 4.85
C LEU A 156 6.75 8.25 3.76
N ALA A 157 7.94 7.72 3.49
CA ALA A 157 8.12 6.66 2.51
C ALA A 157 7.55 5.31 3.00
N ARG A 158 7.79 4.95 4.28
CA ARG A 158 7.18 3.76 4.92
C ARG A 158 5.69 3.78 4.74
N ASP A 159 5.17 4.91 5.15
CA ASP A 159 3.80 5.26 5.09
C ASP A 159 3.33 4.97 3.63
N ARG A 160 3.92 5.63 2.62
CA ARG A 160 3.51 5.53 1.22
C ARG A 160 3.47 4.09 0.72
N ALA A 161 4.44 3.28 1.13
CA ALA A 161 4.51 1.86 0.82
C ALA A 161 3.32 1.08 1.42
N LEU A 162 3.01 1.25 2.72
CA LEU A 162 1.85 0.60 3.38
C LEU A 162 0.51 0.88 2.69
N TYR A 163 0.36 2.05 2.07
CA TYR A 163 -0.85 2.30 1.29
C TYR A 163 -0.88 1.57 -0.02
N ARG A 164 0.23 1.51 -0.74
CA ARG A 164 0.28 0.74 -1.97
C ARG A 164 0.05 -0.74 -1.70
N GLN A 165 0.55 -1.25 -0.58
CA GLN A 165 0.21 -2.58 -0.05
C GLN A 165 -1.30 -2.74 0.13
N ASN A 166 -1.95 -1.84 0.88
CA ASN A 166 -3.40 -1.91 1.09
C ASN A 166 -4.20 -1.80 -0.21
N MET A 167 -3.79 -0.93 -1.13
CA MET A 167 -4.41 -0.78 -2.46
C MET A 167 -4.26 -2.06 -3.30
N ALA A 168 -3.11 -2.74 -3.24
CA ALA A 168 -2.91 -4.01 -3.91
C ALA A 168 -3.83 -5.10 -3.31
N ARG A 169 -3.89 -5.22 -1.98
CA ARG A 169 -4.80 -6.16 -1.27
C ARG A 169 -6.28 -5.92 -1.60
N GLN A 170 -6.70 -4.66 -1.70
CA GLN A 170 -8.09 -4.30 -2.06
C GLN A 170 -8.54 -4.84 -3.41
N ARG A 171 -7.63 -4.97 -4.37
CA ARG A 171 -7.97 -5.48 -5.71
C ARG A 171 -8.36 -6.95 -5.68
N ILE A 172 -7.91 -7.70 -4.67
CA ILE A 172 -8.18 -9.13 -4.50
C ILE A 172 -9.46 -9.36 -3.68
N GLU A 173 -9.82 -8.46 -2.75
CA GLU A 173 -10.98 -8.66 -1.88
C GLU A 173 -12.30 -8.77 -2.68
N PRO A 174 -13.11 -9.82 -2.48
CA PRO A 174 -14.34 -10.02 -3.25
C PRO A 174 -15.52 -9.12 -2.80
N ALA A 175 -15.47 -8.57 -1.58
CA ALA A 175 -16.60 -7.85 -1.00
C ALA A 175 -16.60 -6.35 -1.33
N LEU A 176 -17.56 -5.92 -2.16
CA LEU A 176 -17.75 -4.51 -2.52
C LEU A 176 -17.91 -3.57 -1.31
N TYR A 177 -18.61 -4.03 -0.26
CA TYR A 177 -18.77 -3.24 0.97
C TYR A 177 -17.42 -2.91 1.64
N ARG A 178 -16.52 -3.89 1.75
CA ARG A 178 -15.20 -3.67 2.36
C ARG A 178 -14.37 -2.70 1.52
N ARG A 179 -14.46 -2.81 0.19
CA ARG A 179 -13.85 -1.85 -0.73
C ARG A 179 -14.39 -0.43 -0.51
N CYS A 180 -15.70 -0.25 -0.32
CA CYS A 180 -16.29 1.06 -0.05
C CYS A 180 -15.81 1.65 1.28
N VAL A 181 -15.77 0.86 2.36
CA VAL A 181 -15.30 1.34 3.67
C VAL A 181 -13.83 1.76 3.62
N GLN A 182 -12.99 0.95 2.97
CA GLN A 182 -11.57 1.27 2.84
C GLN A 182 -11.33 2.46 1.89
N TRP A 183 -12.13 2.59 0.83
CA TRP A 183 -12.10 3.75 -0.06
C TRP A 183 -12.54 5.04 0.66
N MET A 184 -13.60 4.98 1.47
CA MET A 184 -14.00 6.09 2.33
C MET A 184 -12.88 6.48 3.30
N SER A 185 -12.26 5.49 3.96
CA SER A 185 -11.09 5.72 4.82
C SER A 185 -9.95 6.40 4.05
N TRP A 186 -9.72 6.01 2.79
CA TRP A 186 -8.72 6.63 1.93
C TRP A 186 -9.05 8.08 1.54
N VAL A 187 -10.29 8.37 1.15
CA VAL A 187 -10.71 9.73 0.79
C VAL A 187 -10.60 10.65 2.01
N THR A 188 -11.05 10.18 3.17
CA THR A 188 -11.14 10.98 4.40
C THR A 188 -9.80 11.18 5.10
N CYS A 189 -9.05 10.09 5.35
CA CYS A 189 -7.83 10.13 6.13
C CYS A 189 -6.57 10.27 5.27
N GLY A 190 -6.65 9.83 4.00
CA GLY A 190 -5.55 9.93 3.06
C GLY A 190 -4.32 9.09 3.39
N TYR A 191 -3.31 9.28 2.56
CA TYR A 191 -1.98 8.68 2.69
C TYR A 191 -1.09 9.52 3.61
N GLY A 192 -0.79 9.05 4.82
CA GLY A 192 -0.24 9.88 5.87
C GLY A 192 -1.26 10.97 6.29
N TYR A 193 -1.15 11.50 7.50
CA TYR A 193 -2.11 12.52 7.95
C TYR A 193 -2.04 13.78 7.07
N LYS A 194 -3.06 13.98 6.21
CA LYS A 194 -3.23 15.17 5.37
C LYS A 194 -4.44 15.97 5.86
N PRO A 195 -4.26 16.92 6.80
CA PRO A 195 -5.38 17.64 7.42
C PRO A 195 -6.29 18.32 6.40
N TYR A 196 -5.72 18.80 5.29
CA TYR A 196 -6.46 19.44 4.21
C TYR A 196 -7.49 18.51 3.55
N ARG A 197 -7.25 17.20 3.46
CA ARG A 197 -8.22 16.26 2.87
C ARG A 197 -9.44 16.09 3.75
N LEU A 198 -9.24 16.05 5.06
CA LEU A 198 -10.33 15.97 6.02
C LEU A 198 -11.15 17.26 6.01
N LEU A 199 -10.51 18.41 5.82
CA LEU A 199 -11.21 19.68 5.62
C LEU A 199 -12.04 19.71 4.34
N TRP A 200 -11.52 19.18 3.23
CA TRP A 200 -12.29 18.97 2.00
C TRP A 200 -13.46 17.99 2.19
N TRP A 201 -13.29 16.96 3.01
CA TRP A 201 -14.35 16.02 3.34
C TRP A 201 -15.47 16.68 4.15
N VAL A 202 -15.13 17.47 5.16
CA VAL A 202 -16.08 18.28 5.94
C VAL A 202 -16.84 19.23 5.00
N LEU A 203 -16.12 19.92 4.12
CA LEU A 203 -16.74 20.81 3.14
C LEU A 203 -17.70 20.05 2.21
N ALA A 204 -17.31 18.87 1.73
CA ALA A 204 -18.17 18.03 0.89
C ALA A 204 -19.44 17.59 1.63
N GLN A 205 -19.36 17.24 2.92
CA GLN A 205 -20.53 16.93 3.74
C GLN A 205 -21.47 18.13 3.86
N ILE A 206 -20.95 19.32 4.19
CA ILE A 206 -21.74 20.56 4.30
C ILE A 206 -22.45 20.86 2.98
N VAL A 207 -21.76 20.71 1.85
CA VAL A 207 -22.36 20.92 0.52
C VAL A 207 -23.47 19.89 0.23
N VAL A 208 -23.22 18.60 0.49
CA VAL A 208 -24.20 17.54 0.23
C VAL A 208 -25.44 17.72 1.10
N PHE A 209 -25.30 17.92 2.42
CA PHE A 209 -26.43 18.15 3.32
C PHE A 209 -27.14 19.46 3.01
N GLY A 210 -26.39 20.53 2.68
CA GLY A 210 -26.95 21.80 2.25
C GLY A 210 -27.84 21.66 1.01
N VAL A 211 -27.38 20.96 -0.04
CA VAL A 211 -28.18 20.70 -1.23
C VAL A 211 -29.41 19.85 -0.90
N LEU A 212 -29.28 18.79 -0.10
CA LEU A 212 -30.40 17.94 0.27
C LEU A 212 -31.47 18.69 1.08
N ILE A 213 -31.06 19.59 1.98
CA ILE A 213 -31.96 20.42 2.79
C ILE A 213 -32.64 21.48 1.93
N LEU A 214 -31.91 22.14 1.03
CA LEU A 214 -32.48 23.10 0.06
C LEU A 214 -33.54 22.45 -0.84
N LEU A 215 -33.36 21.18 -1.21
CA LEU A 215 -34.35 20.43 -2.00
C LEU A 215 -35.56 19.96 -1.17
N SER A 216 -35.40 19.86 0.15
CA SER A 216 -36.43 19.28 1.04
C SER A 216 -37.24 20.33 1.80
N ALA A 217 -36.73 21.54 1.98
CA ALA A 217 -37.34 22.59 2.80
C ALA A 217 -37.74 23.80 1.94
N PRO A 218 -39.01 24.24 1.97
CA PRO A 218 -39.49 25.40 1.20
C PRO A 218 -39.07 26.78 1.78
N ALA A 219 -38.10 26.81 2.69
CA ALA A 219 -37.65 28.03 3.37
C ALA A 219 -36.70 28.87 2.50
N ASP A 220 -36.41 30.09 2.95
CA ASP A 220 -35.46 30.98 2.26
C ASP A 220 -34.09 30.32 2.14
N THR A 221 -33.44 30.52 0.99
CA THR A 221 -32.18 29.85 0.64
C THR A 221 -31.08 30.23 1.61
N PHE A 222 -31.07 31.48 2.06
CA PHE A 222 -30.07 31.99 3.01
C PHE A 222 -30.24 31.35 4.40
N ASP A 223 -31.46 31.30 4.92
CA ASP A 223 -31.75 30.70 6.23
C ASP A 223 -31.42 29.21 6.26
N ASN A 224 -31.70 28.48 5.18
CA ASN A 224 -31.33 27.07 5.04
C ASN A 224 -29.81 26.87 5.09
N VAL A 225 -29.03 27.73 4.42
CA VAL A 225 -27.56 27.64 4.43
C VAL A 225 -27.00 27.92 5.83
N VAL A 226 -27.50 28.95 6.51
CA VAL A 226 -27.10 29.27 7.89
C VAL A 226 -27.46 28.12 8.83
N LEU A 227 -28.64 27.53 8.67
CA LEU A 227 -29.09 26.40 9.47
C LEU A 227 -28.18 25.17 9.29
N VAL A 228 -27.83 24.81 8.07
CA VAL A 228 -26.91 23.70 7.74
C VAL A 228 -25.53 23.93 8.40
N LEU A 229 -24.95 25.11 8.19
CA LEU A 229 -23.64 25.48 8.75
C LEU A 229 -23.61 25.43 10.29
N THR A 230 -24.65 25.97 10.93
CA THR A 230 -24.75 25.99 12.39
C THR A 230 -25.02 24.61 12.95
N ASN A 231 -25.91 23.84 12.32
CA ASN A 231 -26.26 22.47 12.71
C ASN A 231 -25.07 21.51 12.64
N TYR A 232 -24.17 21.69 11.66
CA TYR A 232 -22.96 20.88 11.52
C TYR A 232 -22.01 21.00 12.74
N LEU A 233 -21.94 22.19 13.35
CA LEU A 233 -21.10 22.45 14.52
C LEU A 233 -21.83 22.29 15.84
N ASN A 234 -23.12 22.62 15.86
CA ASN A 234 -23.98 22.59 17.04
C ASN A 234 -25.35 22.01 16.65
N PRO A 235 -25.68 20.78 17.06
CA PRO A 235 -26.93 20.12 16.67
C PRO A 235 -28.15 21.01 16.98
N ALA A 236 -28.97 21.25 15.96
CA ALA A 236 -30.17 22.09 16.09
C ALA A 236 -31.16 21.48 17.09
N GLY A 237 -31.78 22.33 17.92
CA GLY A 237 -32.74 21.88 18.91
C GLY A 237 -34.09 21.53 18.29
N ASN A 238 -34.93 20.83 19.07
CA ASN A 238 -36.33 20.59 18.70
C ASN A 238 -37.14 21.90 18.53
N GLY A 239 -36.64 23.02 19.03
CA GLY A 239 -37.23 24.35 18.86
C GLY A 239 -36.99 24.94 17.47
N ASP A 240 -35.78 24.76 16.94
CA ASP A 240 -35.31 25.38 15.69
C ASP A 240 -35.84 24.66 14.44
N THR A 241 -36.33 23.43 14.61
CA THR A 241 -36.77 22.55 13.52
C THR A 241 -38.29 22.38 13.44
N LYS A 242 -39.06 23.13 14.24
CA LYS A 242 -40.53 22.98 14.36
C LYS A 242 -41.26 23.22 13.04
N ASP A 243 -40.79 24.15 12.23
CA ASP A 243 -41.44 24.52 10.97
C ASP A 243 -40.92 23.69 9.78
N LEU A 244 -39.94 22.80 10.02
CA LEU A 244 -39.37 21.94 9.00
C LEU A 244 -40.14 20.62 8.88
N GLY A 245 -40.29 20.15 7.65
CA GLY A 245 -40.86 18.82 7.35
C GLY A 245 -40.02 17.69 7.94
N TYR A 246 -40.64 16.53 8.15
CA TYR A 246 -39.99 15.35 8.76
C TYR A 246 -38.67 14.98 8.07
N THR A 247 -38.63 15.01 6.74
CA THR A 247 -37.43 14.71 5.95
C THR A 247 -36.26 15.64 6.27
N ALA A 248 -36.51 16.94 6.38
CA ALA A 248 -35.47 17.92 6.72
C ALA A 248 -34.93 17.71 8.15
N ARG A 249 -35.79 17.33 9.10
CA ARG A 249 -35.36 17.00 10.47
C ARG A 249 -34.45 15.77 10.51
N VAL A 250 -34.79 14.73 9.75
CA VAL A 250 -33.95 13.52 9.65
C VAL A 250 -32.61 13.85 9.01
N LEU A 251 -32.58 14.68 7.97
CA LEU A 251 -31.35 15.13 7.32
C LEU A 251 -30.46 15.95 8.27
N LEU A 252 -31.02 16.91 9.01
CA LEU A 252 -30.30 17.69 10.01
C LEU A 252 -29.74 16.81 11.14
N THR A 253 -30.51 15.81 11.56
CA THR A 253 -30.03 14.85 12.58
C THR A 253 -28.84 14.05 12.04
N ALA A 254 -28.96 13.51 10.81
CA ALA A 254 -27.89 12.75 10.17
C ALA A 254 -26.63 13.62 9.94
N GLU A 255 -26.81 14.88 9.55
CA GLU A 255 -25.74 15.86 9.41
C GLU A 255 -25.00 16.09 10.73
N ALA A 256 -25.73 16.35 11.82
CA ALA A 256 -25.13 16.59 13.14
C ALA A 256 -24.29 15.40 13.62
N TYR A 257 -24.76 14.16 13.44
CA TYR A 257 -23.98 12.97 13.74
C TYR A 257 -22.76 12.80 12.82
N ALA A 258 -22.91 13.08 11.53
CA ALA A 258 -21.80 13.03 10.57
C ALA A 258 -20.72 14.09 10.89
N GLY A 259 -21.15 15.29 11.29
CA GLY A 259 -20.29 16.39 11.74
C GLY A 259 -19.54 16.01 13.02
N ALA A 260 -20.26 15.53 14.04
CA ALA A 260 -19.65 15.07 15.29
C ALA A 260 -18.61 13.96 15.05
N LEU A 261 -18.92 12.96 14.20
CA LEU A 261 -17.98 11.91 13.85
C LEU A 261 -16.74 12.48 13.13
N SER A 262 -16.93 13.39 12.17
CA SER A 262 -15.83 13.98 11.40
C SER A 262 -14.92 14.85 12.27
N VAL A 263 -15.49 15.66 13.17
CA VAL A 263 -14.73 16.46 14.14
C VAL A 263 -13.96 15.57 15.12
N ASN A 264 -14.57 14.50 15.62
CA ASN A 264 -13.89 13.55 16.50
C ASN A 264 -12.71 12.85 15.82
N VAL A 265 -12.90 12.40 14.58
CA VAL A 265 -11.81 11.80 13.78
C VAL A 265 -10.71 12.82 13.51
N PHE A 266 -11.06 14.06 13.15
CA PHE A 266 -10.10 15.14 12.96
C PHE A 266 -9.26 15.38 14.22
N PHE A 267 -9.91 15.51 15.37
CA PHE A 267 -9.24 15.72 16.65
C PHE A 267 -8.34 14.56 17.02
N ALA A 268 -8.83 13.31 16.89
CA ALA A 268 -8.03 12.11 17.15
C ALA A 268 -6.76 12.05 16.28
N LEU A 269 -6.88 12.42 15.00
CA LEU A 269 -5.74 12.46 14.10
C LEU A 269 -4.78 13.62 14.38
N LEU A 270 -5.30 14.79 14.77
CA LEU A 270 -4.51 15.97 15.16
C LEU A 270 -3.68 15.66 16.41
N VAL A 271 -4.31 15.05 17.42
CA VAL A 271 -3.65 14.59 18.65
C VAL A 271 -2.54 13.59 18.32
N ARG A 272 -2.81 12.60 17.45
CA ARG A 272 -1.80 11.62 17.02
C ARG A 272 -0.58 12.27 16.35
N ARG A 273 -0.78 13.36 15.60
CA ARG A 273 0.32 14.11 14.98
C ARG A 273 1.16 14.87 16.01
N TRP A 274 0.53 15.42 17.05
CA TRP A 274 1.24 16.17 18.10
C TRP A 274 2.10 15.28 19.00
N PHE A 275 1.73 14.02 19.17
CA PHE A 275 2.47 13.06 19.98
C PHE A 275 3.56 12.27 19.22
N ARG A 276 3.69 12.46 17.90
CA ARG A 276 4.81 11.92 17.10
C ARG A 276 5.88 12.97 16.93
#